data_AF-A0A6I2FI78-F1
#
_entry.id   AF-A0A6I2FI78-F1
#
_cell.length_a   1.000
_cell.length_b   1.000
_cell.length_c   1.000
_cell.angle_alpha   90.00
_cell.angle_beta   90.00
_cell.angle_gamma   90.00
#
_symmetry.space_group_name_H-M   'P 1'
#
loop_
_entity.id
_entity.type
_entity.pdbx_description
1 polymer ?
#
loop_
_entity_poly.entity_id
_entity_poly.type
_entity_poly.pdbx_seq_one_letter_code
_entity_poly.pdbx_strand_id
1 'polypeptide(L)'
;MSGADGPKNIVVCLDGTSNELDHHPTNAAKVFMMLDLDDSAKQIAYYDPGVGTLPSATAHGALERWMSQVCGLAFGFGMRAKVSRAYGWLVEHYRPGDRVYIFGFSRGAYTARALAALLARPGLLRTGSEHLVDYAVAQYVKPAGSRKAVARRAREAKAFADALCWGTTGRPVSAATGGFAASVPDELLRDVHAIPVEYLGVWDTVEAWFAGLGSLDWPDTCSLWNVKRLRHAVSIDEARRPFRYLPVDRRDGFEEVWFPGVHCDVGGTFADHELATIALKWVFDGVSDRLLLRDRNHAAVYRRYCAVEREFAMRAPLHANSWAWNLLIPRRRSIPDDAVLHASVRDRREAVPSYLPRLVRAEDADRWTDADWWMPRVTASGSPATAVHRPAPVIRPAITVAPVGTRTPPRVPAPV
;
A
#
# COMPACT_ATOMS: atom_id res chain seq x y z
N MET A 1 -26.43 14.93 -22.22
CA MET A 1 -25.73 14.18 -23.27
C MET A 1 -25.07 12.97 -22.63
N SER A 2 -25.75 11.83 -22.64
CA SER A 2 -25.25 10.53 -22.18
C SER A 2 -24.38 9.93 -23.29
N GLY A 3 -23.06 10.04 -23.16
CA GLY A 3 -22.09 9.44 -24.09
C GLY A 3 -21.88 7.97 -23.79
N ALA A 4 -21.99 7.13 -24.81
CA ALA A 4 -22.08 5.67 -24.78
C ALA A 4 -20.77 4.92 -24.46
N ASP A 5 -19.96 5.36 -23.49
CA ASP A 5 -18.78 4.61 -23.06
C ASP A 5 -18.95 4.08 -21.63
N GLY A 6 -18.63 2.79 -21.46
CA GLY A 6 -18.68 2.11 -20.16
C GLY A 6 -17.64 2.66 -19.16
N PRO A 7 -17.65 2.17 -17.90
CA PRO A 7 -16.73 2.66 -16.87
C PRO A 7 -15.26 2.39 -17.23
N LYS A 8 -14.43 3.44 -17.18
CA LYS A 8 -13.00 3.33 -17.52
C LYS A 8 -12.14 2.97 -16.31
N ASN A 9 -10.94 2.49 -16.59
CA ASN A 9 -9.90 2.29 -15.59
C ASN A 9 -9.12 3.60 -15.40
N ILE A 10 -8.90 3.97 -14.14
CA ILE A 10 -8.08 5.11 -13.75
C ILE A 10 -6.94 4.58 -12.88
N VAL A 11 -5.72 4.64 -13.38
CA VAL A 11 -4.53 4.11 -12.68
C VAL A 11 -3.67 5.25 -12.16
N VAL A 12 -3.39 5.28 -10.87
CA VAL A 12 -2.60 6.33 -10.22
C VAL A 12 -1.32 5.71 -9.67
N CYS A 13 -0.17 6.04 -10.24
CA CYS A 13 1.15 5.57 -9.82
C CYS A 13 1.91 6.70 -9.11
N LEU A 14 2.23 6.51 -7.83
CA LEU A 14 2.85 7.52 -6.98
C LEU A 14 4.22 7.05 -6.52
N ASP A 15 5.27 7.70 -7.02
CA ASP A 15 6.63 7.34 -6.67
C ASP A 15 7.17 8.13 -5.46
N GLY A 16 8.09 7.49 -4.75
CA GLY A 16 8.80 8.08 -3.63
C GLY A 16 9.88 9.08 -4.05
N THR A 17 10.38 9.00 -5.29
CA THR A 17 11.67 9.61 -5.69
C THR A 17 11.66 10.10 -7.12
N SER A 18 12.29 11.27 -7.40
CA SER A 18 12.50 11.90 -8.73
C SER A 18 13.14 10.95 -9.74
N ASN A 19 12.38 9.95 -10.19
CA ASN A 19 12.88 8.89 -11.05
C ASN A 19 12.54 9.22 -12.49
N GLU A 20 13.58 9.38 -13.30
CA GLU A 20 13.47 9.41 -14.74
C GLU A 20 13.12 7.99 -15.22
N LEU A 21 12.23 7.87 -16.21
CA LEU A 21 11.75 6.57 -16.71
C LEU A 21 12.84 5.75 -17.45
N ASP A 22 14.08 6.25 -17.49
CA ASP A 22 15.14 5.79 -18.38
C ASP A 22 16.21 4.93 -17.68
N HIS A 23 16.44 5.11 -16.37
CA HIS A 23 17.50 4.39 -15.64
C HIS A 23 16.99 3.77 -14.33
N HIS A 24 16.88 2.44 -14.30
CA HIS A 24 16.46 1.63 -13.16
C HIS A 24 15.11 2.06 -12.55
N PRO A 25 13.99 1.87 -13.28
CA PRO A 25 12.68 2.29 -12.82
C PRO A 25 12.28 1.58 -11.52
N THR A 26 11.57 2.29 -10.65
CA THR A 26 10.88 1.70 -9.51
C THR A 26 9.76 0.77 -9.98
N ASN A 27 9.25 -0.07 -9.09
CA ASN A 27 8.13 -0.95 -9.39
C ASN A 27 6.85 -0.15 -9.71
N ALA A 28 6.63 1.02 -9.09
CA ALA A 28 5.52 1.90 -9.45
C ALA A 28 5.67 2.48 -10.86
N ALA A 29 6.88 2.90 -11.25
CA ALA A 29 7.19 3.35 -12.60
C ALA A 29 7.03 2.21 -13.62
N LYS A 30 7.53 1.01 -13.33
CA LYS A 30 7.35 -0.18 -14.17
C LYS A 30 5.88 -0.50 -14.40
N VAL A 31 5.02 -0.40 -13.38
CA VAL A 31 3.57 -0.54 -13.57
C VAL A 31 3.05 0.47 -14.58
N PHE A 32 3.38 1.75 -14.43
CA PHE A 32 2.96 2.78 -15.39
C PHE A 32 3.44 2.48 -16.83
N MET A 33 4.70 2.04 -16.98
CA MET A 33 5.27 1.68 -18.28
C MET A 33 4.58 0.49 -18.96
N MET A 34 3.93 -0.40 -18.19
CA MET A 34 3.20 -1.55 -18.72
C MET A 34 1.81 -1.21 -19.26
N LEU A 35 1.21 -0.09 -18.85
CA LEU A 35 -0.21 0.23 -19.13
C LEU A 35 -0.43 0.66 -20.58
N ASP A 36 -1.47 0.09 -21.22
CA ASP A 36 -2.04 0.62 -22.46
C ASP A 36 -2.89 1.86 -22.14
N LEU A 37 -2.54 2.98 -22.79
CA LEU A 37 -3.18 4.28 -22.63
C LEU A 37 -3.63 4.85 -23.98
N ASP A 38 -3.64 4.03 -25.05
CA ASP A 38 -3.99 4.46 -26.41
C ASP A 38 -5.48 4.81 -26.52
N ASP A 39 -6.34 4.19 -25.70
CA ASP A 39 -7.78 4.45 -25.63
C ASP A 39 -8.19 5.01 -24.26
N SER A 40 -8.29 6.34 -24.18
CA SER A 40 -8.65 7.07 -22.97
C SER A 40 -10.11 6.85 -22.52
N ALA A 41 -10.98 6.32 -23.39
CA ALA A 41 -12.33 5.91 -23.01
C ALA A 41 -12.32 4.62 -22.17
N LYS A 42 -11.26 3.80 -22.29
CA LYS A 42 -11.12 2.55 -21.53
C LYS A 42 -10.13 2.64 -20.38
N GLN A 43 -9.01 3.33 -20.54
CA GLN A 43 -7.98 3.43 -19.50
C GLN A 43 -7.18 4.72 -19.59
N ILE A 44 -7.00 5.37 -18.44
CA ILE A 44 -6.10 6.53 -18.28
C ILE A 44 -5.19 6.29 -17.07
N ALA A 45 -4.04 6.97 -17.06
CA ALA A 45 -3.12 6.87 -15.95
C ALA A 45 -2.47 8.21 -15.59
N TYR A 46 -2.15 8.33 -14.30
CA TYR A 46 -1.39 9.43 -13.71
C TYR A 46 -0.13 8.89 -13.07
N TYR A 47 0.99 9.55 -13.31
CA TYR A 47 2.28 9.23 -12.70
C TYR A 47 2.88 10.47 -12.03
N ASP A 48 3.12 10.39 -10.72
CA ASP A 48 3.93 11.38 -10.00
C ASP A 48 5.32 10.76 -9.76
N PRO A 49 6.38 11.30 -10.40
CA PRO A 49 7.73 10.76 -10.31
C PRO A 49 8.40 11.13 -8.99
N GLY A 50 7.71 11.53 -7.92
CA GLY A 50 8.34 11.75 -6.62
C GLY A 50 8.96 13.15 -6.41
N VAL A 51 9.70 13.34 -5.30
CA VAL A 51 10.37 14.63 -5.02
C VAL A 51 11.81 14.60 -5.55
N GLY A 52 12.21 15.67 -6.23
CA GLY A 52 13.60 16.04 -6.44
C GLY A 52 13.99 17.08 -5.41
N THR A 53 14.88 16.72 -4.49
CA THR A 53 15.63 17.69 -3.68
C THR A 53 17.07 17.70 -4.20
N LEU A 54 17.81 18.79 -4.03
CA LEU A 54 19.18 18.88 -4.56
C LEU A 54 20.04 17.78 -3.93
N PRO A 55 20.78 16.98 -4.73
CA PRO A 55 21.70 15.98 -4.17
C PRO A 55 22.77 16.68 -3.33
N SER A 56 23.12 16.10 -2.18
CA SER A 56 24.31 16.53 -1.45
C SER A 56 25.54 16.43 -2.37
N ALA A 57 26.37 17.48 -2.42
CA ALA A 57 27.55 17.57 -3.28
C ALA A 57 28.65 16.51 -3.01
N THR A 58 28.41 15.62 -2.04
CA THR A 58 29.29 14.54 -1.58
C THR A 58 28.79 13.14 -1.91
N ALA A 59 27.69 12.98 -2.66
CA ALA A 59 27.18 11.67 -3.06
C ALA A 59 27.89 11.15 -4.33
N HIS A 60 28.57 10.00 -4.23
CA HIS A 60 29.43 9.48 -5.30
C HIS A 60 28.75 8.42 -6.19
N GLY A 61 27.50 8.03 -5.91
CA GLY A 61 26.71 7.07 -6.71
C GLY A 61 25.23 7.45 -6.89
N ALA A 62 24.56 6.83 -7.88
CA ALA A 62 23.14 7.08 -8.20
C ALA A 62 22.21 6.75 -7.03
N LEU A 63 22.44 5.62 -6.35
CA LEU A 63 21.73 5.23 -5.14
C LEU A 63 21.98 6.20 -3.97
N GLU A 64 23.19 6.71 -3.81
CA GLU A 64 23.53 7.65 -2.73
C GLU A 64 22.89 9.03 -2.95
N ARG A 65 22.87 9.50 -4.21
CA ARG A 65 22.13 10.70 -4.62
C ARG A 65 20.65 10.53 -4.35
N TRP A 66 20.07 9.43 -4.83
CA TRP A 66 18.68 9.04 -4.57
C TRP A 66 18.36 9.03 -3.07
N MET A 67 19.22 8.44 -2.24
CA MET A 67 19.05 8.39 -0.78
C MET A 67 19.15 9.75 -0.09
N SER A 68 20.09 10.60 -0.51
CA SER A 68 20.22 11.97 -0.01
C SER A 68 18.94 12.77 -0.29
N GLN A 69 18.35 12.61 -1.47
CA GLN A 69 17.09 13.24 -1.85
C GLN A 69 15.88 12.70 -1.07
N VAL A 70 15.91 11.41 -0.74
CA VAL A 70 14.89 10.76 0.09
C VAL A 70 14.89 11.27 1.53
N CYS A 71 16.06 11.62 2.05
CA CYS A 71 16.23 12.07 3.42
C CYS A 71 16.31 13.60 3.59
N GLY A 72 16.33 14.36 2.49
CA GLY A 72 16.31 15.83 2.51
C GLY A 72 15.04 16.39 3.16
N LEU A 73 15.22 17.34 4.07
CA LEU A 73 14.29 17.92 5.07
C LEU A 73 12.96 18.54 4.57
N ALA A 74 12.49 18.30 3.33
CA ALA A 74 11.29 18.90 2.75
C ALA A 74 10.01 18.03 2.80
N PHE A 75 10.02 16.90 3.53
CA PHE A 75 9.01 15.86 3.40
C PHE A 75 7.57 16.28 3.71
N GLY A 76 7.33 16.96 4.84
CA GLY A 76 5.97 17.27 5.30
C GLY A 76 5.18 18.20 4.36
N PHE A 77 5.87 19.20 3.81
CA PHE A 77 5.28 20.12 2.83
C PHE A 77 5.13 19.48 1.44
N GLY A 78 6.09 18.65 1.02
CA GLY A 78 6.06 17.98 -0.28
C GLY A 78 4.95 16.94 -0.42
N MET A 79 4.65 16.20 0.65
CA MET A 79 3.60 15.17 0.62
C MET A 79 2.21 15.75 0.40
N ARG A 80 1.84 16.83 1.11
CA ARG A 80 0.53 17.46 0.94
C ARG A 80 0.33 17.92 -0.51
N ALA A 81 1.34 18.55 -1.10
CA ALA A 81 1.29 18.98 -2.50
C ALA A 81 1.12 17.80 -3.48
N LYS A 82 1.80 16.66 -3.24
CA LYS A 82 1.63 15.45 -4.06
C LYS A 82 0.22 14.90 -3.99
N VAL A 83 -0.31 14.78 -2.78
CA VAL A 83 -1.68 14.32 -2.56
C VAL A 83 -2.67 15.28 -3.23
N SER A 84 -2.52 16.60 -3.08
CA SER A 84 -3.33 17.59 -3.77
C SER A 84 -3.29 17.42 -5.30
N ARG A 85 -2.11 17.24 -5.89
CA ARG A 85 -1.99 17.07 -7.35
C ARG A 85 -2.69 15.80 -7.85
N ALA A 86 -2.43 14.66 -7.22
CA ALA A 86 -3.07 13.40 -7.61
C ALA A 86 -4.59 13.44 -7.40
N TYR A 87 -5.04 14.03 -6.29
CA TYR A 87 -6.46 14.24 -6.01
C TYR A 87 -7.12 15.19 -7.01
N GLY A 88 -6.50 16.33 -7.32
CA GLY A 88 -6.99 17.28 -8.31
C GLY A 88 -7.10 16.67 -9.70
N TRP A 89 -6.11 15.87 -10.11
CA TRP A 89 -6.18 15.12 -11.37
C TRP A 89 -7.37 14.15 -11.38
N LEU A 90 -7.65 13.46 -10.26
CA LEU A 90 -8.85 12.63 -10.15
C LEU A 90 -10.15 13.45 -10.24
N VAL A 91 -10.22 14.66 -9.67
CA VAL A 91 -11.41 15.54 -9.74
C VAL A 91 -11.77 15.88 -11.19
N GLU A 92 -10.76 16.11 -12.02
CA GLU A 92 -10.93 16.44 -13.43
C GLU A 92 -11.40 15.24 -14.27
N HIS A 93 -10.85 14.05 -13.98
CA HIS A 93 -10.95 12.88 -14.86
C HIS A 93 -11.97 11.82 -14.42
N TYR A 94 -12.32 11.77 -13.13
CA TYR A 94 -13.26 10.77 -12.61
C TYR A 94 -14.69 11.07 -13.05
N ARG A 95 -15.38 10.02 -13.48
CA ARG A 95 -16.83 10.00 -13.69
C ARG A 95 -17.45 8.88 -12.84
N PRO A 96 -18.68 9.06 -12.35
CA PRO A 96 -19.37 8.02 -11.59
C PRO A 96 -19.36 6.68 -12.32
N GLY A 97 -18.84 5.64 -11.67
CA GLY A 97 -18.70 4.29 -12.23
C GLY A 97 -17.27 3.91 -12.61
N ASP A 98 -16.37 4.88 -12.78
CA ASP A 98 -14.96 4.61 -13.08
C ASP A 98 -14.28 3.81 -11.96
N ARG A 99 -13.30 3.00 -12.36
CA ARG A 99 -12.57 2.07 -11.50
C ARG A 99 -11.20 2.65 -11.17
N VAL A 100 -10.94 2.93 -9.88
CA VAL A 100 -9.68 3.54 -9.43
C VAL A 100 -8.71 2.47 -8.93
N TYR A 101 -7.49 2.49 -9.46
CA TYR A 101 -6.37 1.63 -9.08
C TYR A 101 -5.22 2.51 -8.65
N ILE A 102 -4.59 2.23 -7.51
CA ILE A 102 -3.52 3.06 -6.97
C ILE A 102 -2.29 2.19 -6.70
N PHE A 103 -1.12 2.68 -7.10
CA PHE A 103 0.16 2.06 -6.85
C PHE A 103 1.11 3.05 -6.20
N GLY A 104 1.97 2.59 -5.31
CA GLY A 104 3.03 3.45 -4.80
C GLY A 104 4.18 2.72 -4.14
N PHE A 105 5.35 3.34 -4.18
CA PHE A 105 6.57 2.84 -3.54
C PHE A 105 7.06 3.81 -2.47
N SER A 106 7.50 3.30 -1.32
CA SER A 106 8.17 4.10 -0.28
C SER A 106 7.29 5.23 0.26
N ARG A 107 7.77 6.47 0.18
CA ARG A 107 7.01 7.70 0.45
C ARG A 107 5.81 7.86 -0.50
N GLY A 108 5.93 7.39 -1.73
CA GLY A 108 4.85 7.29 -2.70
C GLY A 108 3.77 6.28 -2.27
N ALA A 109 4.15 5.18 -1.62
CA ALA A 109 3.19 4.24 -1.01
C ALA A 109 2.38 4.90 0.12
N TYR A 110 3.04 5.71 0.97
CA TYR A 110 2.34 6.48 1.99
C TYR A 110 1.42 7.55 1.38
N THR A 111 1.86 8.20 0.29
CA THR A 111 1.04 9.13 -0.51
C THR A 111 -0.17 8.43 -1.12
N ALA A 112 0.00 7.20 -1.63
CA ALA A 112 -1.07 6.36 -2.18
C ALA A 112 -2.11 6.00 -1.13
N ARG A 113 -1.66 5.63 0.08
CA ARG A 113 -2.54 5.36 1.22
C ARG A 113 -3.30 6.62 1.64
N ALA A 114 -2.64 7.77 1.71
CA ALA A 114 -3.27 9.06 2.02
C ALA A 114 -4.30 9.48 0.96
N LEU A 115 -4.00 9.28 -0.32
CA LEU A 115 -4.95 9.53 -1.42
C LEU A 115 -6.17 8.60 -1.31
N ALA A 116 -5.97 7.30 -1.11
CA ALA A 116 -7.05 6.35 -0.92
C ALA A 116 -7.93 6.73 0.29
N ALA A 117 -7.32 7.20 1.38
CA ALA A 117 -8.02 7.61 2.58
C ALA A 117 -8.83 8.93 2.39
N LEU A 118 -8.33 9.88 1.58
CA LEU A 118 -9.08 11.06 1.13
C LEU A 118 -10.28 10.71 0.26
N LEU A 119 -10.11 9.75 -0.66
CA LEU A 119 -11.20 9.20 -1.47
C LEU A 119 -12.24 8.48 -0.60
N ALA A 120 -11.85 8.02 0.59
CA ALA A 120 -12.76 7.48 1.58
C ALA A 120 -13.53 8.62 2.28
N ARG A 121 -12.82 9.64 2.79
CA ARG A 121 -13.42 10.83 3.43
C ARG A 121 -12.53 12.05 3.16
N PRO A 122 -13.07 13.19 2.70
CA PRO A 122 -14.49 13.47 2.48
C PRO A 122 -15.08 12.86 1.20
N GLY A 123 -14.30 12.11 0.41
CA GLY A 123 -14.71 11.66 -0.91
C GLY A 123 -13.96 12.41 -2.00
N LEU A 124 -14.47 12.36 -3.24
CA LEU A 124 -13.89 13.07 -4.38
C LEU A 124 -14.76 14.26 -4.78
N LEU A 125 -14.15 15.45 -4.87
CA LEU A 125 -14.83 16.65 -5.37
C LEU A 125 -15.38 16.42 -6.78
N ARG A 126 -16.52 17.05 -7.06
CA ARG A 126 -17.08 17.13 -8.41
C ARG A 126 -16.24 18.07 -9.28
N THR A 127 -16.18 17.75 -10.57
CA THR A 127 -15.58 18.62 -11.58
C THR A 127 -16.20 20.02 -11.50
N GLY A 128 -15.37 21.06 -11.62
CA GLY A 128 -15.70 22.47 -11.36
C GLY A 128 -15.28 22.98 -9.97
N SER A 129 -14.83 22.09 -9.08
CA SER A 129 -14.38 22.43 -7.70
C SER A 129 -12.85 22.32 -7.52
N GLU A 130 -12.08 22.33 -8.60
CA GLU A 130 -10.62 22.10 -8.60
C GLU A 130 -9.87 23.13 -7.73
N HIS A 131 -10.35 24.37 -7.70
CA HIS A 131 -9.82 25.45 -6.86
C HIS A 131 -9.95 25.19 -5.35
N LEU A 132 -10.76 24.21 -4.95
CA LEU A 132 -10.95 23.81 -3.54
C LEU A 132 -10.12 22.59 -3.14
N VAL A 133 -9.33 22.01 -4.03
CA VAL A 133 -8.54 20.79 -3.76
C VAL A 133 -7.61 20.99 -2.56
N ASP A 134 -6.82 22.05 -2.53
CA ASP A 134 -5.90 22.32 -1.41
C ASP A 134 -6.63 22.59 -0.10
N TYR A 135 -7.83 23.20 -0.18
CA TYR A 135 -8.69 23.38 0.97
C TYR A 135 -9.19 22.03 1.50
N ALA A 136 -9.71 21.15 0.63
CA ALA A 136 -10.20 19.83 1.00
C ALA A 136 -9.11 18.98 1.66
N VAL A 137 -7.91 18.96 1.07
CA VAL A 137 -6.75 18.25 1.63
C VAL A 137 -6.34 18.85 2.99
N ALA A 138 -6.30 20.17 3.13
CA ALA A 138 -5.98 20.82 4.41
C ALA A 138 -7.03 20.58 5.51
N GLN A 139 -8.32 20.42 5.14
CA GLN A 139 -9.37 20.06 6.08
C GLN A 139 -9.23 18.62 6.59
N TYR A 140 -8.78 17.73 5.72
CA TYR A 140 -8.55 16.32 6.05
C TYR A 140 -7.37 16.12 7.01
N VAL A 141 -6.27 16.84 6.76
CA VAL A 141 -5.04 16.76 7.55
C VAL A 141 -5.15 17.69 8.75
N LYS A 142 -5.82 17.25 9.82
CA LYS A 142 -5.96 18.04 11.06
C LYS A 142 -5.67 17.19 12.31
N PRO A 143 -4.94 17.75 13.30
CA PRO A 143 -4.59 17.01 14.51
C PRO A 143 -5.81 16.61 15.34
N ALA A 144 -5.66 15.49 16.04
CA ALA A 144 -6.61 15.00 17.03
C ALA A 144 -7.01 16.10 18.01
N GLY A 145 -8.31 16.16 18.33
CA GLY A 145 -8.88 17.16 19.23
C GLY A 145 -9.86 16.54 20.21
N SER A 146 -10.48 17.35 21.07
CA SER A 146 -11.50 16.86 22.01
C SER A 146 -12.66 16.16 21.27
N ARG A 147 -13.34 15.22 21.94
CA ARG A 147 -14.48 14.48 21.38
C ARG A 147 -15.55 15.41 20.74
N LYS A 148 -15.81 16.57 21.36
CA LYS A 148 -16.71 17.60 20.81
C LYS A 148 -16.18 18.24 19.51
N ALA A 149 -14.87 18.51 19.44
CA ALA A 149 -14.24 19.06 18.24
C ALA A 149 -14.25 18.05 17.08
N VAL A 150 -14.03 16.76 17.36
CA VAL A 150 -14.12 15.67 16.38
C VAL A 150 -15.54 15.57 15.81
N ALA A 151 -16.57 15.52 16.66
CA ALA A 151 -17.97 15.44 16.21
C ALA A 151 -18.41 16.68 15.40
N ARG A 152 -17.92 17.88 15.75
CA ARG A 152 -18.18 19.09 14.95
C ARG A 152 -17.52 19.00 13.57
N ARG A 153 -16.24 18.63 13.51
CA ARG A 153 -15.50 18.45 12.25
C ARG A 153 -16.14 17.40 11.36
N ALA A 154 -16.64 16.30 11.93
CA ALA A 154 -17.37 15.28 11.17
C ALA A 154 -18.63 15.86 10.51
N ARG A 155 -19.39 16.70 11.21
CA ARG A 155 -20.56 17.40 10.63
C ARG A 155 -20.18 18.39 9.53
N GLU A 156 -19.14 19.20 9.76
CA GLU A 156 -18.61 20.14 8.76
C GLU A 156 -18.10 19.41 7.51
N ALA A 157 -17.36 18.31 7.69
CA ALA A 157 -16.88 17.47 6.61
C ALA A 157 -18.02 16.81 5.83
N LYS A 158 -19.09 16.38 6.52
CA LYS A 158 -20.29 15.86 5.87
C LYS A 158 -20.97 16.94 5.01
N ALA A 159 -21.23 18.12 5.57
CA ALA A 159 -21.86 19.20 4.83
C ALA A 159 -21.03 19.64 3.61
N PHE A 160 -19.70 19.66 3.77
CA PHE A 160 -18.76 19.90 2.67
C PHE A 160 -18.87 18.81 1.59
N ALA A 161 -18.89 17.54 1.98
CA ALA A 161 -19.01 16.41 1.07
C ALA A 161 -20.37 16.40 0.34
N ASP A 162 -21.48 16.62 1.05
CA ASP A 162 -22.83 16.75 0.49
C ASP A 162 -22.88 17.83 -0.60
N ALA A 163 -22.20 18.96 -0.35
CA ALA A 163 -22.21 20.12 -1.24
C ALA A 163 -21.25 19.99 -2.45
N LEU A 164 -20.12 19.31 -2.30
CA LEU A 164 -19.03 19.40 -3.27
C LEU A 164 -18.53 18.07 -3.81
N CYS A 165 -18.74 16.95 -3.10
CA CYS A 165 -18.27 15.64 -3.54
C CYS A 165 -19.29 14.88 -4.38
N TRP A 166 -18.83 13.91 -5.17
CA TRP A 166 -19.70 12.91 -5.78
C TRP A 166 -20.46 12.14 -4.69
N GLY A 167 -21.78 12.04 -4.84
CA GLY A 167 -22.62 11.28 -3.92
C GLY A 167 -22.51 9.77 -4.16
N THR A 168 -22.34 9.00 -3.09
CA THR A 168 -22.46 7.53 -3.12
C THR A 168 -23.61 7.01 -2.26
N THR A 169 -24.62 7.88 -2.03
CA THR A 169 -25.85 7.57 -1.29
C THR A 169 -26.47 6.26 -1.79
N GLY A 170 -26.68 5.30 -0.88
CA GLY A 170 -27.23 3.97 -1.18
C GLY A 170 -26.23 2.89 -1.62
N ARG A 171 -24.92 3.18 -1.66
CA ARG A 171 -23.85 2.19 -1.91
C ARG A 171 -22.80 2.21 -0.80
N PRO A 172 -23.13 1.78 0.44
CA PRO A 172 -22.14 1.76 1.51
C PRO A 172 -21.00 0.80 1.14
N VAL A 173 -19.79 1.34 1.02
CA VAL A 173 -18.56 0.52 1.01
C VAL A 173 -18.34 0.03 2.43
N SER A 174 -17.94 -1.24 2.60
CA SER A 174 -17.99 -1.98 3.88
C SER A 174 -17.61 -1.14 5.10
N ALA A 175 -18.43 -1.19 6.16
CA ALA A 175 -18.20 -0.55 7.46
C ALA A 175 -17.03 -1.16 8.27
N ALA A 176 -16.01 -1.69 7.59
CA ALA A 176 -14.81 -2.22 8.21
C ALA A 176 -13.87 -1.05 8.53
N THR A 177 -14.16 -0.35 9.61
CA THR A 177 -13.43 0.86 9.98
C THR A 177 -12.72 0.69 11.32
N GLY A 178 -11.39 0.61 11.27
CA GLY A 178 -10.50 0.90 12.38
C GLY A 178 -10.19 2.40 12.47
N GLY A 179 -10.06 2.93 13.70
CA GLY A 179 -9.57 4.27 13.99
C GLY A 179 -10.65 5.35 14.09
N PHE A 180 -11.04 5.96 12.96
CA PHE A 180 -11.93 7.14 12.97
C PHE A 180 -13.41 6.79 13.20
N ALA A 181 -13.93 5.76 12.54
CA ALA A 181 -15.34 5.41 12.65
C ALA A 181 -15.75 4.89 14.03
N ALA A 182 -14.83 4.26 14.77
CA ALA A 182 -15.09 3.87 16.15
C ALA A 182 -15.42 5.07 17.06
N SER A 183 -15.09 6.30 16.62
CA SER A 183 -15.38 7.55 17.32
C SER A 183 -16.51 8.39 16.71
N VAL A 184 -17.14 7.91 15.63
CA VAL A 184 -18.19 8.63 14.88
C VAL A 184 -19.48 7.80 14.88
N PRO A 185 -20.65 8.37 15.23
CA PRO A 185 -21.93 7.67 15.19
C PRO A 185 -22.23 7.01 13.83
N ASP A 186 -22.73 5.78 13.84
CA ASP A 186 -23.08 4.98 12.64
C ASP A 186 -23.97 5.72 11.63
N GLU A 187 -24.84 6.60 12.10
CA GLU A 187 -25.73 7.42 11.26
C GLU A 187 -24.94 8.37 10.34
N LEU A 188 -23.80 8.90 10.79
CA LEU A 188 -22.91 9.74 9.98
C LEU A 188 -22.02 8.92 9.02
N LEU A 189 -21.98 7.60 9.19
CA LEU A 189 -21.26 6.66 8.33
C LEU A 189 -22.16 6.02 7.26
N ARG A 190 -23.48 6.26 7.27
CA ARG A 190 -24.41 5.73 6.26
C ARG A 190 -24.44 6.56 4.97
N ASP A 191 -24.13 7.85 5.08
CA ASP A 191 -24.08 8.81 3.98
C ASP A 191 -22.63 9.16 3.62
N VAL A 192 -21.80 8.16 3.32
CA VAL A 192 -20.42 8.44 2.91
C VAL A 192 -20.36 8.72 1.42
N HIS A 193 -19.61 9.75 1.03
CA HIS A 193 -19.29 10.16 -0.35
C HIS A 193 -18.03 9.44 -0.90
N ALA A 194 -17.81 8.20 -0.45
CA ALA A 194 -16.56 7.50 -0.68
C ALA A 194 -16.45 6.95 -2.10
N ILE A 195 -15.31 7.22 -2.74
CA ILE A 195 -14.96 6.57 -4.00
C ILE A 195 -14.26 5.25 -3.69
N PRO A 196 -14.78 4.11 -4.18
CA PRO A 196 -14.13 2.82 -3.98
C PRO A 196 -12.83 2.75 -4.77
N VAL A 197 -11.79 2.23 -4.13
CA VAL A 197 -10.51 1.91 -4.78
C VAL A 197 -10.51 0.40 -5.05
N GLU A 198 -10.47 0.00 -6.32
CA GLU A 198 -10.52 -1.41 -6.72
C GLU A 198 -9.29 -2.19 -6.28
N TYR A 199 -8.13 -1.52 -6.26
CA TYR A 199 -6.86 -2.11 -5.90
C TYR A 199 -5.87 -1.07 -5.39
N LEU A 200 -5.16 -1.38 -4.31
CA LEU A 200 -4.02 -0.63 -3.80
C LEU A 200 -2.78 -1.52 -3.73
N GLY A 201 -1.84 -1.33 -4.65
CA GLY A 201 -0.57 -2.06 -4.70
C GLY A 201 0.57 -1.21 -4.14
N VAL A 202 1.14 -1.58 -3.01
CA VAL A 202 2.19 -0.77 -2.35
C VAL A 202 3.45 -1.58 -2.05
N TRP A 203 4.60 -0.96 -2.32
CA TRP A 203 5.91 -1.50 -1.96
C TRP A 203 6.53 -0.67 -0.84
N ASP A 204 6.85 -1.37 0.24
CA ASP A 204 7.60 -0.93 1.40
C ASP A 204 7.23 0.46 1.93
N THR A 205 5.99 0.59 2.42
CA THR A 205 5.48 1.85 2.94
C THR A 205 6.32 2.34 4.12
N VAL A 206 6.87 3.56 4.00
CA VAL A 206 7.62 4.21 5.08
C VAL A 206 6.98 5.54 5.47
N GLU A 207 6.87 5.76 6.78
CA GLU A 207 6.52 7.07 7.34
C GLU A 207 7.75 7.96 7.30
N ALA A 208 7.63 9.23 6.91
CA ALA A 208 8.74 10.14 7.15
C ALA A 208 8.69 10.69 8.56
N TRP A 209 9.34 9.94 9.43
CA TRP A 209 9.73 10.46 10.71
C TRP A 209 11.06 11.22 10.55
N PHE A 210 11.01 12.54 10.39
CA PHE A 210 12.17 13.41 10.58
C PHE A 210 12.04 14.18 11.90
N ALA A 211 13.12 14.13 12.69
CA ALA A 211 13.22 14.66 14.04
C ALA A 211 12.64 16.08 14.18
N GLY A 212 11.50 16.21 14.87
CA GLY A 212 11.03 17.48 15.44
C GLY A 212 10.14 18.37 14.55
N LEU A 213 9.88 18.03 13.28
CA LEU A 213 9.08 18.89 12.38
C LEU A 213 7.56 18.62 12.37
N GLY A 214 7.08 17.74 13.25
CA GLY A 214 5.67 17.37 13.35
C GLY A 214 5.23 16.45 12.21
N SER A 215 4.67 15.29 12.54
CA SER A 215 3.94 14.47 11.56
C SER A 215 2.61 15.15 11.29
N LEU A 216 2.32 15.49 10.04
CA LEU A 216 0.94 15.72 9.61
C LEU A 216 0.20 14.39 9.84
N ASP A 217 -0.79 14.40 10.73
CA ASP A 217 -1.62 13.23 11.01
C ASP A 217 -2.54 12.99 9.80
N TRP A 218 -2.25 11.94 9.05
CA TRP A 218 -3.09 11.49 7.93
C TRP A 218 -3.97 10.35 8.43
N PRO A 219 -5.25 10.63 8.75
CA PRO A 219 -6.14 9.63 9.31
C PRO A 219 -6.41 8.50 8.30
N ASP A 220 -6.88 7.35 8.79
CA ASP A 220 -7.33 6.20 7.98
C ASP A 220 -6.32 5.64 6.96
N THR A 221 -5.05 6.04 7.03
CA THR A 221 -3.99 5.50 6.17
C THR A 221 -3.73 4.03 6.45
N CYS A 222 -4.09 3.49 7.62
CA CYS A 222 -4.03 2.05 7.95
C CYS A 222 -5.32 1.29 7.66
N SER A 223 -6.48 1.89 7.94
CA SER A 223 -7.78 1.23 7.82
C SER A 223 -8.25 1.12 6.37
N LEU A 224 -8.01 2.17 5.56
CA LEU A 224 -8.21 2.19 4.11
C LEU A 224 -9.56 1.60 3.67
N TRP A 225 -10.61 1.86 4.45
CA TRP A 225 -11.84 1.09 4.44
C TRP A 225 -12.58 1.07 3.08
N ASN A 226 -12.34 2.05 2.21
CA ASN A 226 -12.87 2.13 0.84
C ASN A 226 -12.09 1.32 -0.22
N VAL A 227 -10.92 0.76 0.12
CA VAL A 227 -10.14 -0.11 -0.76
C VAL A 227 -10.78 -1.51 -0.80
N LYS A 228 -10.85 -2.17 -1.96
CA LYS A 228 -11.40 -3.53 -2.06
C LYS A 228 -10.35 -4.62 -1.91
N ARG A 229 -9.18 -4.41 -2.50
CA ARG A 229 -8.04 -5.32 -2.45
C ARG A 229 -6.75 -4.53 -2.28
N LEU A 230 -5.87 -5.02 -1.42
CA LEU A 230 -4.57 -4.40 -1.14
C LEU A 230 -3.50 -5.48 -1.13
N ARG A 231 -2.37 -5.16 -1.79
CA ARG A 231 -1.13 -5.93 -1.65
C ARG A 231 -0.03 -5.00 -1.16
N HIS A 232 0.53 -5.31 0.00
CA HIS A 232 1.66 -4.60 0.59
C HIS A 232 2.87 -5.51 0.67
N ALA A 233 3.86 -5.26 -0.19
CA ALA A 233 5.13 -5.95 -0.16
C ALA A 233 6.08 -5.23 0.81
N VAL A 234 6.57 -5.94 1.83
CA VAL A 234 7.40 -5.37 2.92
C VAL A 234 8.81 -5.93 2.87
N SER A 235 9.83 -5.07 2.98
CA SER A 235 11.23 -5.50 3.04
C SER A 235 11.62 -6.04 4.42
N ILE A 236 12.31 -7.17 4.44
CA ILE A 236 12.82 -7.80 5.66
C ILE A 236 14.15 -7.18 6.11
N ASP A 237 15.09 -6.96 5.19
CA ASP A 237 16.48 -6.65 5.52
C ASP A 237 16.74 -5.15 5.71
N GLU A 238 15.71 -4.32 5.59
CA GLU A 238 15.79 -2.89 5.88
C GLU A 238 16.10 -2.63 7.36
N ALA A 239 17.14 -1.84 7.60
CA ALA A 239 17.68 -1.59 8.94
C ALA A 239 17.90 -0.09 9.25
N ARG A 240 17.60 0.81 8.31
CA ARG A 240 17.76 2.26 8.50
C ARG A 240 16.63 2.79 9.37
N ARG A 241 16.99 3.51 10.46
CA ARG A 241 16.01 4.05 11.42
C ARG A 241 14.89 4.92 10.79
N PRO A 242 15.15 5.76 9.76
CA PRO A 242 14.08 6.56 9.14
C PRO A 242 13.09 5.73 8.32
N PHE A 243 13.43 4.49 7.95
CA PHE A 243 12.62 3.62 7.09
C PHE A 243 11.72 2.71 7.94
N ARG A 244 10.94 3.35 8.83
CA ARG A 244 10.03 2.64 9.73
C ARG A 244 8.90 2.00 8.90
N TYR A 245 8.74 0.69 9.07
CA TYR A 245 7.61 -0.06 8.54
C TYR A 245 6.29 0.47 9.11
N LEU A 246 5.32 0.67 8.22
CA LEU A 246 3.95 1.08 8.53
C LEU A 246 2.94 -0.04 8.19
N PRO A 247 2.34 -0.71 9.20
CA PRO A 247 1.36 -1.77 8.97
C PRO A 247 0.08 -1.23 8.31
N VAL A 248 -0.69 -2.14 7.72
CA VAL A 248 -2.10 -1.95 7.35
C VAL A 248 -3.00 -2.79 8.26
N ASP A 249 -4.26 -2.40 8.43
CA ASP A 249 -5.22 -3.17 9.22
C ASP A 249 -5.49 -4.53 8.56
N ARG A 250 -5.66 -5.58 9.37
CA ARG A 250 -6.01 -6.91 8.84
C ARG A 250 -7.47 -6.99 8.48
N ARG A 251 -7.74 -7.33 7.22
CA ARG A 251 -9.10 -7.57 6.71
C ARG A 251 -9.08 -8.42 5.45
N ASP A 252 -10.23 -8.96 5.09
CA ASP A 252 -10.40 -9.69 3.84
C ASP A 252 -10.02 -8.81 2.63
N GLY A 253 -9.26 -9.40 1.71
CA GLY A 253 -8.71 -8.70 0.55
C GLY A 253 -7.43 -7.90 0.84
N PHE A 254 -6.96 -7.82 2.08
CA PHE A 254 -5.67 -7.20 2.42
C PHE A 254 -4.61 -8.27 2.60
N GLU A 255 -3.61 -8.25 1.74
CA GLU A 255 -2.46 -9.14 1.79
C GLU A 255 -1.22 -8.29 2.09
N GLU A 256 -0.63 -8.47 3.27
CA GLU A 256 0.68 -7.90 3.60
C GLU A 256 1.70 -9.02 3.72
N VAL A 257 2.72 -8.98 2.88
CA VAL A 257 3.67 -10.09 2.68
C VAL A 257 5.10 -9.57 2.73
N TRP A 258 5.95 -10.29 3.45
CA TRP A 258 7.35 -9.93 3.68
C TRP A 258 8.27 -10.62 2.67
N PHE A 259 9.16 -9.85 2.07
CA PHE A 259 10.07 -10.23 0.98
C PHE A 259 11.54 -10.07 1.40
N PRO A 260 12.45 -10.90 0.85
CA PRO A 260 13.88 -10.75 1.10
C PRO A 260 14.42 -9.46 0.47
N GLY A 261 15.44 -8.87 1.10
CA GLY A 261 16.11 -7.68 0.62
C GLY A 261 15.77 -6.41 1.39
N VAL A 262 16.52 -5.35 1.10
CA VAL A 262 16.31 -4.00 1.67
C VAL A 262 15.19 -3.27 0.91
N HIS A 263 14.87 -2.03 1.31
CA HIS A 263 13.79 -1.22 0.72
C HIS A 263 13.76 -1.20 -0.83
N CYS A 264 14.93 -1.09 -1.46
CA CYS A 264 15.06 -1.04 -2.93
C CYS A 264 15.04 -2.42 -3.59
N ASP A 265 15.37 -3.48 -2.85
CA ASP A 265 15.18 -4.85 -3.32
C ASP A 265 13.70 -5.24 -3.37
N VAL A 266 12.81 -4.49 -2.71
CA VAL A 266 11.35 -4.67 -2.81
C VAL A 266 10.71 -3.65 -3.73
N GLY A 267 11.23 -2.43 -3.77
CA GLY A 267 10.65 -1.33 -4.56
C GLY A 267 11.28 -1.04 -5.92
N GLY A 268 12.44 -1.61 -6.23
CA GLY A 268 13.24 -1.27 -7.41
C GLY A 268 14.26 -0.15 -7.14
N THR A 269 14.92 0.32 -8.22
CA THR A 269 16.07 1.27 -8.31
C THR A 269 17.47 0.65 -8.42
N PHE A 270 17.68 -0.59 -8.03
CA PHE A 270 18.95 -1.27 -8.28
C PHE A 270 19.10 -1.69 -9.75
N ALA A 271 20.36 -1.80 -10.20
CA ALA A 271 20.68 -2.34 -11.52
C ALA A 271 20.31 -3.83 -11.62
N ASP A 272 20.69 -4.56 -10.58
CA ASP A 272 20.29 -5.94 -10.34
C ASP A 272 18.89 -5.91 -9.74
N HIS A 273 17.91 -6.29 -10.55
CA HIS A 273 16.49 -6.05 -10.31
C HIS A 273 15.75 -7.33 -9.89
N GLU A 274 16.45 -8.45 -9.69
CA GLU A 274 15.89 -9.77 -9.49
C GLU A 274 14.92 -9.80 -8.29
N LEU A 275 15.36 -9.38 -7.10
CA LEU A 275 14.51 -9.34 -5.91
C LEU A 275 13.32 -8.39 -6.08
N ALA A 276 13.55 -7.23 -6.70
CA ALA A 276 12.50 -6.23 -6.92
C ALA A 276 11.46 -6.73 -7.92
N THR A 277 11.88 -7.54 -8.90
CA THR A 277 10.99 -8.16 -9.90
C THR A 277 10.07 -9.19 -9.26
N ILE A 278 10.54 -9.94 -8.24
CA ILE A 278 9.68 -10.87 -7.47
C ILE A 278 8.55 -10.08 -6.80
N ALA A 279 8.89 -9.00 -6.08
CA ALA A 279 7.90 -8.18 -5.40
C ALA A 279 6.97 -7.42 -6.38
N LEU A 280 7.49 -6.97 -7.52
CA LEU A 280 6.69 -6.38 -8.60
C LEU A 280 5.66 -7.38 -9.12
N LYS A 281 6.11 -8.57 -9.52
CA LYS A 281 5.26 -9.64 -10.04
C LYS A 281 4.13 -9.95 -9.07
N TRP A 282 4.45 -10.16 -7.79
CA TRP A 282 3.44 -10.49 -6.79
C TRP A 282 2.39 -9.38 -6.61
N VAL A 283 2.80 -8.11 -6.51
CA VAL A 283 1.84 -6.99 -6.42
C VAL A 283 1.05 -6.83 -7.73
N PHE A 284 1.66 -6.99 -8.89
CA PHE A 284 0.98 -6.79 -10.16
C PHE A 284 0.03 -7.93 -10.52
N ASP A 285 0.38 -9.16 -10.17
CA ASP A 285 -0.45 -10.37 -10.34
C ASP A 285 -1.79 -10.28 -9.61
N GLY A 286 -1.92 -9.43 -8.58
CA GLY A 286 -3.19 -9.20 -7.87
C GLY A 286 -4.24 -8.45 -8.70
N VAL A 287 -3.85 -7.88 -9.84
CA VAL A 287 -4.69 -6.96 -10.63
C VAL A 287 -4.44 -7.01 -12.15
N SER A 288 -3.51 -7.85 -12.62
CA SER A 288 -3.12 -7.92 -14.04
C SER A 288 -4.26 -8.31 -14.97
N ASP A 289 -5.28 -9.01 -14.48
CA ASP A 289 -6.50 -9.38 -15.21
C ASP A 289 -7.48 -8.20 -15.42
N ARG A 290 -7.24 -7.06 -14.76
CA ARG A 290 -8.16 -5.91 -14.77
C ARG A 290 -7.62 -4.67 -15.48
N LEU A 291 -6.32 -4.61 -15.78
CA LEU A 291 -5.67 -3.48 -16.42
C LEU A 291 -5.37 -3.80 -17.89
N LEU A 292 -5.41 -2.78 -18.75
CA LEU A 292 -5.02 -2.91 -20.16
C LEU A 292 -3.51 -2.70 -20.29
N LEU A 293 -2.82 -3.54 -21.07
CA LEU A 293 -1.35 -3.52 -21.22
C LEU A 293 -0.93 -3.27 -22.67
N ARG A 294 0.20 -2.56 -22.88
CA ARG A 294 0.60 -1.95 -24.17
C ARG A 294 0.73 -2.87 -25.38
N ASP A 295 0.64 -4.18 -25.23
CA ASP A 295 0.76 -5.12 -26.34
C ASP A 295 -0.53 -5.90 -26.59
N ARG A 296 -0.83 -6.13 -27.87
CA ARG A 296 -2.05 -6.85 -28.34
C ARG A 296 -2.26 -8.23 -27.72
N ASN A 297 -1.21 -8.82 -27.13
CA ASN A 297 -1.23 -10.15 -26.52
C ASN A 297 -1.04 -10.14 -24.99
N HIS A 298 -0.95 -8.97 -24.33
CA HIS A 298 -0.66 -8.76 -22.89
C HIS A 298 0.67 -9.36 -22.37
N ALA A 299 1.25 -10.34 -23.07
CA ALA A 299 2.23 -11.26 -22.55
C ALA A 299 3.68 -10.79 -22.74
N ALA A 300 4.02 -10.01 -23.76
CA ALA A 300 5.40 -9.57 -23.98
C ALA A 300 5.80 -8.47 -22.99
N VAL A 301 4.93 -7.48 -22.77
CA VAL A 301 5.18 -6.43 -21.79
C VAL A 301 5.16 -6.97 -20.36
N TYR A 302 4.22 -7.87 -20.03
CA TYR A 302 4.23 -8.57 -18.75
C TYR A 302 5.52 -9.38 -18.57
N ARG A 303 5.92 -10.20 -19.54
CA ARG A 303 7.18 -10.97 -19.45
C ARG A 303 8.41 -10.08 -19.30
N ARG A 304 8.45 -8.92 -19.97
CA ARG A 304 9.57 -7.98 -19.87
C ARG A 304 9.81 -7.49 -18.43
N TYR A 305 8.74 -7.27 -17.66
CA TYR A 305 8.85 -6.67 -16.33
C TYR A 305 8.57 -7.63 -15.18
N CYS A 306 7.87 -8.74 -15.42
CA CYS A 306 7.39 -9.66 -14.38
C CYS A 306 7.87 -11.11 -14.59
N ALA A 307 8.67 -11.40 -15.62
CA ALA A 307 9.32 -12.71 -15.70
C ALA A 307 10.35 -12.83 -14.57
N VAL A 308 10.26 -13.93 -13.84
CA VAL A 308 11.17 -14.25 -12.74
C VAL A 308 11.53 -15.72 -12.81
N GLU A 309 12.72 -16.05 -12.31
CA GLU A 309 13.20 -17.41 -12.17
C GLU A 309 13.35 -17.74 -10.68
N ARG A 310 13.27 -19.01 -10.29
CA ARG A 310 13.42 -19.41 -8.88
C ARG A 310 14.79 -19.00 -8.33
N GLU A 311 15.79 -18.99 -9.21
CA GLU A 311 17.17 -18.56 -9.01
C GLU A 311 17.28 -17.10 -8.54
N PHE A 312 16.32 -16.23 -8.88
CA PHE A 312 16.32 -14.83 -8.45
C PHE A 312 16.34 -14.74 -6.92
N ALA A 313 15.53 -15.56 -6.24
CA ALA A 313 15.49 -15.58 -4.78
C ALA A 313 16.77 -16.15 -4.16
N MET A 314 17.40 -17.11 -4.84
CA MET A 314 18.53 -17.89 -4.34
C MET A 314 19.88 -17.18 -4.52
N ARG A 315 20.09 -16.53 -5.68
CA ARG A 315 21.40 -16.03 -6.10
C ARG A 315 21.52 -14.51 -6.05
N ALA A 316 20.41 -13.78 -6.10
CA ALA A 316 20.48 -12.32 -6.12
C ALA A 316 21.20 -11.80 -4.86
N PRO A 317 22.12 -10.83 -5.00
CA PRO A 317 22.83 -10.25 -3.88
C PRO A 317 21.84 -9.55 -2.93
N LEU A 318 22.09 -9.67 -1.61
CA LEU A 318 21.45 -8.77 -0.65
C LEU A 318 22.24 -7.47 -0.65
N HIS A 319 21.61 -6.40 -1.08
CA HIS A 319 22.25 -5.10 -1.04
C HIS A 319 22.41 -4.66 0.42
N ALA A 320 23.59 -4.14 0.75
CA ALA A 320 23.86 -3.55 2.05
C ALA A 320 23.53 -2.05 2.03
N ASN A 321 23.11 -1.52 3.17
CA ASN A 321 22.99 -0.06 3.33
C ASN A 321 24.39 0.58 3.25
N SER A 322 24.50 1.72 2.55
CA SER A 322 25.76 2.46 2.44
C SER A 322 26.37 2.73 3.82
N TRP A 323 27.70 2.71 3.89
CA TRP A 323 28.48 2.85 5.13
C TRP A 323 28.09 4.06 5.99
N ALA A 324 27.65 5.16 5.36
CA ALA A 324 27.17 6.37 6.03
C ALA A 324 26.01 6.10 7.01
N TRP A 325 25.19 5.07 6.76
CA TRP A 325 24.07 4.68 7.63
C TRP A 325 24.50 3.84 8.84
N ASN A 326 25.70 3.26 8.82
CA ASN A 326 26.24 2.54 9.99
C ASN A 326 26.48 3.49 11.18
N LEU A 327 26.57 4.81 10.94
CA LEU A 327 26.66 5.85 11.95
C LEU A 327 25.30 6.19 12.58
N LEU A 328 24.19 5.81 11.93
CA LEU A 328 22.82 6.00 12.41
C LEU A 328 22.28 4.69 12.97
N ILE A 329 22.83 4.24 14.11
CA ILE A 329 22.47 3.04 14.91
C ILE A 329 21.46 2.11 14.20
N PRO A 330 21.90 1.02 13.56
CA PRO A 330 21.01 0.18 12.75
C PRO A 330 19.87 -0.38 13.59
N ARG A 331 18.65 -0.32 13.06
CA ARG A 331 17.44 -0.89 13.66
C ARG A 331 16.82 -1.87 12.67
N ARG A 332 17.15 -3.15 12.81
CA ARG A 332 16.48 -4.21 12.05
C ARG A 332 14.98 -4.20 12.33
N ARG A 333 14.18 -4.45 11.29
CA ARG A 333 12.74 -4.64 11.44
C ARG A 333 12.46 -5.91 12.25
N SER A 334 11.52 -5.79 13.19
CA SER A 334 10.96 -6.95 13.87
C SER A 334 9.87 -7.50 12.97
N ILE A 335 10.04 -8.73 12.49
CA ILE A 335 9.00 -9.45 11.74
C ILE A 335 7.95 -9.91 12.77
N PRO A 336 6.67 -9.55 12.62
CA PRO A 336 5.61 -10.05 13.49
C PRO A 336 5.54 -11.59 13.48
N ASP A 337 5.17 -12.20 14.60
CA ASP A 337 5.09 -13.67 14.73
C ASP A 337 4.06 -14.30 13.77
N ASP A 338 3.04 -13.54 13.42
CA ASP A 338 1.96 -13.89 12.51
C ASP A 338 2.11 -13.24 11.12
N ALA A 339 3.28 -12.68 10.81
CA ALA A 339 3.56 -12.14 9.49
C ALA A 339 3.58 -13.24 8.44
N VAL A 340 2.93 -12.97 7.31
CA VAL A 340 2.96 -13.81 6.11
C VAL A 340 4.26 -13.52 5.35
N LEU A 341 4.99 -14.57 5.00
CA LEU A 341 6.26 -14.53 4.29
C LEU A 341 6.06 -15.01 2.85
N HIS A 342 6.69 -14.33 1.90
CA HIS A 342 6.71 -14.81 0.52
C HIS A 342 7.57 -16.08 0.39
N ALA A 343 7.17 -17.04 -0.45
CA ALA A 343 7.93 -18.28 -0.64
C ALA A 343 9.38 -18.07 -1.14
N SER A 344 9.69 -16.93 -1.76
CA SER A 344 11.07 -16.54 -2.09
C SER A 344 11.98 -16.44 -0.85
N VAL A 345 11.44 -16.13 0.33
CA VAL A 345 12.20 -16.14 1.59
C VAL A 345 12.62 -17.57 1.95
N ARG A 346 11.73 -18.56 1.77
CA ARG A 346 12.05 -19.98 1.96
C ARG A 346 13.11 -20.43 0.96
N ASP A 347 12.92 -20.15 -0.33
CA ASP A 347 13.86 -20.54 -1.39
C ASP A 347 15.25 -19.93 -1.15
N ARG A 348 15.32 -18.68 -0.66
CA ARG A 348 16.58 -18.05 -0.27
C ARG A 348 17.25 -18.75 0.92
N ARG A 349 16.48 -19.18 1.93
CA ARG A 349 17.02 -19.89 3.10
C ARG A 349 17.54 -21.28 2.74
N GLU A 350 16.92 -21.96 1.79
CA GLU A 350 17.42 -23.22 1.25
C GLU A 350 18.80 -23.04 0.60
N ALA A 351 18.99 -21.95 -0.17
CA ALA A 351 20.27 -21.64 -0.81
C ALA A 351 21.31 -21.03 0.15
N VAL A 352 20.86 -20.26 1.15
CA VAL A 352 21.72 -19.55 2.12
C VAL A 352 21.21 -19.82 3.54
N PRO A 353 21.63 -20.94 4.18
CA PRO A 353 21.14 -21.33 5.51
C PRO A 353 21.42 -20.31 6.63
N SER A 354 22.40 -19.42 6.43
CA SER A 354 22.72 -18.33 7.36
C SER A 354 21.75 -17.14 7.25
N TYR A 355 20.89 -17.09 6.24
CA TYR A 355 19.90 -16.05 6.07
C TYR A 355 18.75 -16.23 7.06
N LEU A 356 18.55 -15.24 7.94
CA LEU A 356 17.51 -15.23 8.97
C LEU A 356 17.49 -16.53 9.80
N PRO A 357 18.58 -16.86 10.51
CA PRO A 357 18.75 -18.17 11.16
C PRO A 357 17.75 -18.40 12.29
N ARG A 358 17.12 -17.33 12.80
CA ARG A 358 16.13 -17.37 13.88
C ARG A 358 14.67 -17.31 13.39
N LEU A 359 14.43 -17.20 12.08
CA LEU A 359 13.08 -16.97 11.52
C LEU A 359 12.20 -18.22 11.44
N VAL A 360 12.67 -19.41 11.82
CA VAL A 360 11.84 -20.63 11.74
C VAL A 360 11.97 -21.47 12.99
N ARG A 361 10.83 -21.69 13.67
CA ARG A 361 10.57 -22.96 14.35
C ARG A 361 9.83 -23.86 13.36
N ALA A 362 10.02 -25.18 13.44
CA ALA A 362 9.50 -26.17 12.46
C ALA A 362 7.96 -26.24 12.33
N GLU A 363 7.24 -25.36 13.02
CA GLU A 363 5.79 -25.28 13.21
C GLU A 363 5.17 -24.13 12.38
N ASP A 364 6.00 -23.39 11.62
CA ASP A 364 5.65 -22.19 10.82
C ASP A 364 5.20 -22.49 9.35
N ALA A 365 4.77 -23.71 9.01
CA ALA A 365 4.42 -24.10 7.63
C ALA A 365 3.27 -23.27 7.03
N ASP A 366 2.42 -22.68 7.87
CA ASP A 366 1.23 -21.90 7.46
C ASP A 366 1.53 -20.43 7.14
N ARG A 367 2.78 -19.98 7.30
CA ARG A 367 3.19 -18.57 7.09
C ARG A 367 3.59 -18.24 5.66
N TRP A 368 3.78 -19.24 4.81
CA TRP A 368 4.29 -19.05 3.45
C TRP A 368 3.16 -18.81 2.45
N THR A 369 3.31 -17.83 1.57
CA THR A 369 2.40 -17.58 0.44
C THR A 369 3.11 -17.58 -0.91
N ASP A 370 2.32 -17.71 -1.97
CA ASP A 370 2.76 -17.75 -3.37
C ASP A 370 3.81 -18.83 -3.65
N ALA A 371 3.49 -20.09 -3.34
CA ALA A 371 4.42 -21.21 -3.44
C ALA A 371 5.03 -21.41 -4.84
N ASP A 372 4.26 -21.08 -5.89
CA ASP A 372 4.65 -21.21 -7.31
C ASP A 372 4.94 -19.84 -7.95
N TRP A 373 5.49 -18.90 -7.16
CA TRP A 373 5.69 -17.50 -7.54
C TRP A 373 6.48 -17.29 -8.85
N TRP A 374 7.34 -18.24 -9.24
CA TRP A 374 8.11 -18.20 -10.48
C TRP A 374 7.30 -18.57 -11.73
N MET A 375 6.10 -19.12 -11.56
CA MET A 375 5.25 -19.44 -12.70
C MET A 375 4.52 -18.19 -13.22
N PRO A 376 4.46 -17.97 -14.55
CA PRO A 376 3.65 -16.92 -15.14
C PRO A 376 2.16 -17.17 -14.85
N ARG A 377 1.44 -16.16 -14.35
CA ARG A 377 -0.01 -16.26 -14.13
C ARG A 377 -0.84 -15.93 -15.38
N VAL A 378 -0.25 -15.21 -16.34
CA VAL A 378 -0.87 -14.90 -17.64
C VAL A 378 -0.45 -15.97 -18.65
N THR A 379 -1.37 -16.87 -19.02
CA THR A 379 -1.15 -17.80 -20.14
C THR A 379 -1.44 -17.09 -21.47
N ALA A 380 -0.71 -17.46 -22.52
CA ALA A 380 -0.81 -16.87 -23.86
C ALA A 380 -2.19 -17.04 -24.55
N SER A 381 -3.18 -17.64 -23.88
CA SER A 381 -4.50 -17.96 -24.41
C SER A 381 -5.65 -17.19 -23.76
N GLY A 382 -5.39 -16.13 -22.97
CA GLY A 382 -6.44 -15.26 -22.45
C GLY A 382 -7.42 -15.91 -21.46
N SER A 383 -7.14 -17.13 -21.00
CA SER A 383 -7.89 -17.75 -19.90
C SER A 383 -7.14 -17.52 -18.59
N PRO A 384 -7.81 -17.00 -17.54
CA PRO A 384 -7.19 -16.91 -16.23
C PRO A 384 -6.82 -18.32 -15.80
N ALA A 385 -5.54 -18.56 -15.52
CA ALA A 385 -5.15 -19.75 -14.77
C ALA A 385 -5.95 -19.70 -13.46
N THR A 386 -6.84 -20.67 -13.25
CA THR A 386 -7.59 -20.81 -12.01
C THR A 386 -6.60 -20.94 -10.87
N ALA A 387 -6.32 -19.82 -10.21
CA ALA A 387 -5.60 -19.82 -8.95
C ALA A 387 -6.49 -20.58 -7.97
N VAL A 388 -5.98 -21.69 -7.45
CA VAL A 388 -6.53 -22.29 -6.23
C VAL A 388 -6.26 -21.27 -5.13
N HIS A 389 -7.21 -20.36 -4.95
CA HIS A 389 -7.22 -19.41 -3.86
C HIS A 389 -7.44 -20.20 -2.58
N ARG A 390 -6.36 -20.66 -1.94
CA ARG A 390 -6.47 -21.06 -0.54
C ARG A 390 -6.68 -19.75 0.25
N PRO A 391 -7.79 -19.60 1.00
CA PRO A 391 -7.90 -18.49 1.93
C PRO A 391 -6.73 -18.58 2.92
N ALA A 392 -6.20 -17.43 3.32
CA ALA A 392 -5.27 -17.38 4.45
C ALA A 392 -5.91 -18.10 5.65
N PRO A 393 -5.16 -18.91 6.42
CA PRO A 393 -5.72 -19.58 7.58
C PRO A 393 -6.26 -18.51 8.53
N VAL A 394 -7.57 -18.57 8.80
CA VAL A 394 -8.21 -17.78 9.85
C VAL A 394 -7.69 -18.34 11.17
N ILE A 395 -6.62 -17.74 11.69
CA ILE A 395 -6.20 -17.95 13.07
C ILE A 395 -7.28 -17.34 13.95
N ARG A 396 -8.22 -18.17 14.39
CA ARG A 396 -9.21 -17.77 15.40
C ARG A 396 -8.43 -17.41 16.67
N PRO A 397 -8.69 -16.27 17.32
CA PRO A 397 -8.16 -16.05 18.65
C PRO A 397 -8.68 -17.18 19.54
N ALA A 398 -7.76 -17.87 20.23
CA ALA A 398 -8.13 -18.80 21.27
C ALA A 398 -8.99 -18.03 22.27
N ILE A 399 -10.29 -18.34 22.31
CA ILE A 399 -11.14 -17.93 23.42
C ILE A 399 -10.58 -18.70 24.61
N THR A 400 -9.78 -18.02 25.43
CA THR A 400 -9.44 -18.49 26.77
C THR A 400 -10.74 -18.50 27.54
N VAL A 401 -11.46 -19.63 27.50
CA VAL A 401 -12.53 -19.91 28.45
C VAL A 401 -11.84 -19.99 29.81
N ALA A 402 -11.99 -18.93 30.61
CA ALA A 402 -11.58 -18.95 32.00
C ALA A 402 -12.22 -20.18 32.67
N PRO A 403 -11.48 -20.98 33.44
CA PRO A 403 -12.04 -22.13 34.11
C PRO A 403 -13.15 -21.63 35.03
N VAL A 404 -14.35 -22.17 34.83
CA VAL A 404 -15.49 -21.96 35.72
C VAL A 404 -15.05 -22.39 37.11
N GLY A 405 -14.91 -21.41 38.01
CA GLY A 405 -14.56 -21.65 39.40
C GLY A 405 -15.56 -22.63 40.01
N THR A 406 -15.05 -23.76 40.49
CA THR A 406 -15.81 -24.72 41.29
C THR A 406 -16.32 -23.99 42.53
N ARG A 407 -17.61 -23.62 42.53
CA ARG A 407 -18.32 -23.18 43.72
C ARG A 407 -18.34 -24.33 44.72
N THR A 408 -17.63 -24.17 45.82
CA THR A 408 -17.75 -24.99 47.02
C THR A 408 -19.21 -24.99 47.48
N PRO A 409 -19.85 -26.14 47.74
CA PRO A 409 -21.21 -26.16 48.26
C PRO A 409 -21.23 -25.66 49.72
N PRO A 410 -22.31 -25.00 50.16
CA PRO A 410 -22.43 -24.52 51.52
C PRO A 410 -22.51 -25.69 52.51
N ARG A 411 -21.75 -25.63 53.60
CA ARG A 411 -21.84 -26.55 54.73
C ARG A 411 -23.22 -26.43 55.39
N VAL A 412 -23.96 -27.52 55.40
CA VAL A 412 -25.15 -27.70 56.25
C VAL A 412 -24.68 -27.98 57.69
N PRO A 413 -25.22 -27.30 58.72
CA PRO A 413 -24.92 -27.65 60.11
C PRO A 413 -25.70 -28.91 60.52
N ALA A 414 -25.01 -29.85 61.17
CA ALA A 414 -25.62 -31.06 61.72
C ALA A 414 -26.49 -30.73 62.95
N PRO A 415 -27.63 -31.43 63.16
CA PRO A 415 -28.45 -31.22 64.34
C PRO A 415 -27.94 -32.05 65.53
N VAL A 416 -27.82 -31.34 66.66
CA VAL A 416 -27.73 -31.75 68.09
C VAL A 416 -26.73 -32.84 68.46
#